data_AF-M3TSD5-F1
#
_entry.id   AF-M3TSD5-F1
#
_cell.length_a   1.000
_cell.length_b   1.000
_cell.length_c   1.000
_cell.angle_alpha   90.00
_cell.angle_beta   90.00
_cell.angle_gamma   90.00
#
_symmetry.space_group_name_H-M   'P 1'
#
loop_
_entity.id
_entity.type
_entity.pdbx_description
1 polymer ?
#
loop_
_entity_poly.entity_id
_entity_poly.type
_entity_poly.pdbx_seq_one_letter_code
_entity_poly.pdbx_strand_id
1 'polypeptide(L)'
;MTFDKSYFKMIKETYDKQEEQNLKITFEPPNCYTPHFSLLQPQIEEDPERYLMYSSGDNYASSIFSTYPTINEVKFGKPIADTHAIDIFDNFVIVSIADGCGMGNLPSKASKIACQKFRDYLAVELNGKKTPKQVVDVLLKAVAYIQTELINGAEDIHSIGLTTFLGCVILKIKGDDDKYAVAYVNIGDCRGILMRPQNDICWELVSGYKPRIDVTNACGRLGPAELDKPDLGNFTCGINICMTGDNLLLMTDGIYDNFDPNVLGKSPQDYGINKMVWDESIPEHRKKRNEIFYSLLKELYTSPSSAKLTQSIYDFVVEKTSGARQQKIDNQLGKYGFNIVPGKMDHSTFVSLILSEEMFKIREVTEEELDIPPDMM
;
A
#
# COMPACT_ATOMS: atom_id res chain seq x y z
N MET A 1 -11.56 -12.23 19.61
CA MET A 1 -11.65 -10.83 19.13
C MET A 1 -13.09 -10.55 18.73
N THR A 2 -13.63 -9.39 19.09
CA THR A 2 -15.03 -9.02 18.82
C THR A 2 -15.09 -7.75 17.97
N PHE A 3 -15.99 -7.70 17.01
CA PHE A 3 -16.23 -6.53 16.16
C PHE A 3 -17.72 -6.18 16.18
N ASP A 4 -18.06 -4.93 15.89
CA ASP A 4 -19.45 -4.53 15.70
C ASP A 4 -20.01 -5.18 14.42
N LYS A 5 -21.11 -5.93 14.59
CA LYS A 5 -21.82 -6.60 13.50
C LYS A 5 -22.42 -5.61 12.50
N SER A 6 -22.67 -4.36 12.90
CA SER A 6 -23.16 -3.30 12.02
C SER A 6 -22.14 -2.99 10.92
N TYR A 7 -20.86 -2.81 11.27
CA TYR A 7 -19.77 -2.59 10.31
C TYR A 7 -19.58 -3.80 9.41
N PHE A 8 -19.58 -5.02 9.97
CA PHE A 8 -19.48 -6.23 9.15
C PHE A 8 -20.61 -6.33 8.13
N LYS A 9 -21.85 -6.02 8.53
CA LYS A 9 -22.99 -6.01 7.61
C LYS A 9 -22.77 -5.02 6.45
N MET A 10 -22.33 -3.80 6.73
CA MET A 10 -22.05 -2.78 5.70
C MET A 10 -20.95 -3.22 4.72
N ILE A 11 -19.87 -3.80 5.27
CA ILE A 11 -18.73 -4.31 4.47
C ILE A 11 -19.20 -5.48 3.60
N LYS A 12 -19.96 -6.41 4.16
CA LYS A 12 -20.49 -7.57 3.44
C LYS A 12 -21.44 -7.16 2.31
N GLU A 13 -22.35 -6.23 2.57
CA GLU A 13 -23.26 -5.68 1.55
C GLU A 13 -22.51 -4.95 0.43
N THR A 14 -21.36 -4.35 0.74
CA THR A 14 -20.51 -3.72 -0.28
C THR A 14 -19.74 -4.77 -1.08
N TYR A 15 -19.24 -5.82 -0.42
CA TYR A 15 -18.60 -6.97 -1.07
C TYR A 15 -19.56 -7.71 -2.02
N ASP A 16 -20.82 -7.92 -1.61
CA ASP A 16 -21.80 -8.68 -2.40
C ASP A 16 -22.21 -8.00 -3.72
N LYS A 17 -21.78 -6.75 -3.94
CA LYS A 17 -21.91 -6.04 -5.23
C LYS A 17 -20.76 -6.33 -6.20
N GLN A 18 -19.68 -6.95 -5.73
CA GLN A 18 -18.55 -7.36 -6.56
C GLN A 18 -18.89 -8.65 -7.31
N GLU A 19 -18.18 -8.91 -8.41
CA GLU A 19 -18.33 -10.17 -9.14
C GLU A 19 -17.82 -11.35 -8.30
N GLU A 20 -18.63 -12.41 -8.21
CA GLU A 20 -18.27 -13.59 -7.41
C GLU A 20 -17.13 -14.37 -8.05
N GLN A 21 -16.04 -14.54 -7.31
CA GLN A 21 -14.93 -15.40 -7.73
C GLN A 21 -15.20 -16.87 -7.36
N ASN A 22 -15.46 -17.69 -8.38
CA ASN A 22 -15.69 -19.13 -8.22
C ASN A 22 -14.39 -19.94 -8.32
N LEU A 23 -13.54 -19.84 -7.29
CA LEU A 23 -12.25 -20.54 -7.24
C LEU A 23 -12.40 -22.01 -6.76
N LYS A 24 -11.90 -22.95 -7.56
CA LYS A 24 -11.86 -24.39 -7.25
C LYS A 24 -10.47 -24.82 -6.78
N ILE A 25 -10.03 -24.30 -5.63
CA ILE A 25 -8.73 -24.59 -5.03
C ILE A 25 -8.89 -25.00 -3.56
N THR A 26 -7.87 -25.67 -3.03
CA THR A 26 -7.76 -26.00 -1.60
C THR A 26 -6.45 -25.43 -1.09
N PHE A 27 -6.47 -24.76 0.05
CA PHE A 27 -5.24 -24.25 0.66
C PHE A 27 -4.57 -25.32 1.52
N GLU A 28 -3.26 -25.23 1.66
CA GLU A 28 -2.61 -25.81 2.82
C GLU A 28 -3.15 -25.11 4.08
N PRO A 29 -3.50 -25.84 5.15
CA PRO A 29 -4.09 -25.21 6.33
C PRO A 29 -3.11 -24.21 6.97
N PRO A 30 -3.43 -22.91 7.05
CA PRO A 30 -2.57 -21.94 7.72
C PRO A 30 -2.31 -22.33 9.17
N ASN A 31 -1.04 -22.23 9.56
CA ASN A 31 -0.60 -22.53 10.92
C ASN A 31 -0.30 -21.24 11.70
N CYS A 32 -1.28 -20.76 12.47
CA CYS A 32 -1.21 -19.42 13.05
C CYS A 32 -0.66 -19.37 14.50
N TYR A 33 0.25 -20.26 14.90
CA TYR A 33 0.80 -20.25 16.27
C TYR A 33 1.54 -18.96 16.60
N THR A 34 2.65 -18.70 15.91
CA THR A 34 3.49 -17.52 16.14
C THR A 34 4.19 -17.22 14.83
N PRO A 35 4.13 -15.99 14.33
CA PRO A 35 4.96 -15.60 13.20
C PRO A 35 6.42 -15.72 13.64
N HIS A 36 7.26 -16.34 12.82
CA HIS A 36 8.70 -16.41 13.11
C HIS A 36 9.42 -15.12 12.70
N PHE A 37 8.76 -14.24 11.94
CA PHE A 37 9.20 -12.88 11.65
C PHE A 37 8.00 -11.94 11.63
N SER A 38 8.18 -10.77 12.25
CA SER A 38 7.17 -9.72 12.33
C SER A 38 7.82 -8.36 12.21
N LEU A 39 7.23 -7.49 11.40
CA LEU A 39 7.65 -6.10 11.27
C LEU A 39 6.43 -5.18 11.20
N LEU A 40 6.52 -4.03 11.88
CA LEU A 40 5.55 -2.94 11.84
C LEU A 40 6.36 -1.65 11.72
N GLN A 41 6.19 -0.90 10.62
CA GLN A 41 6.90 0.33 10.34
C GLN A 41 5.91 1.52 10.26
N PRO A 42 6.32 2.73 10.68
CA PRO A 42 7.62 3.05 11.27
C PRO A 42 7.73 2.55 12.72
N GLN A 43 8.90 2.02 13.11
CA GLN A 43 9.13 1.57 14.48
C GLN A 43 9.45 2.76 15.40
N ILE A 44 10.36 3.62 14.95
CA ILE A 44 10.81 4.85 15.61
C ILE A 44 11.02 5.89 14.51
N GLU A 45 10.59 7.12 14.75
CA GLU A 45 10.98 8.27 13.94
C GLU A 45 12.06 9.05 14.71
N GLU A 46 13.18 9.33 14.04
CA GLU A 46 14.33 10.03 14.63
C GLU A 46 14.30 11.54 14.29
N ASP A 47 15.10 12.33 15.00
CA ASP A 47 15.31 13.74 14.71
C ASP A 47 16.82 14.05 14.87
N PRO A 48 17.58 14.30 13.78
CA PRO A 48 17.14 14.40 12.37
C PRO A 48 16.60 13.08 11.80
N GLU A 49 15.97 13.16 10.62
CA GLU A 49 15.35 12.01 9.96
C GLU A 49 16.34 10.87 9.71
N ARG A 50 15.88 9.63 9.88
CA ARG A 50 16.59 8.42 9.48
C ARG A 50 15.62 7.50 8.76
N TYR A 51 15.87 7.23 7.47
CA TYR A 51 15.05 6.35 6.66
C TYR A 51 15.77 5.03 6.42
N LEU A 52 15.07 3.93 6.67
CA LEU A 52 15.63 2.59 6.61
C LEU A 52 14.89 1.74 5.56
N MET A 53 15.67 1.04 4.75
CA MET A 53 15.21 -0.13 4.02
C MET A 53 15.41 -1.38 4.88
N TYR A 54 14.35 -2.14 5.05
CA TYR A 54 14.40 -3.46 5.69
C TYR A 54 14.36 -4.51 4.59
N SER A 55 15.34 -5.40 4.51
CA SER A 55 15.37 -6.41 3.45
C SER A 55 15.88 -7.78 3.89
N SER A 56 15.35 -8.84 3.28
CA SER A 56 15.91 -10.20 3.35
C SER A 56 16.75 -10.53 2.11
N GLY A 57 17.37 -9.51 1.51
CA GLY A 57 18.04 -9.59 0.22
C GLY A 57 17.03 -9.60 -0.94
N ASP A 58 16.90 -10.75 -1.60
CA ASP A 58 16.15 -10.81 -2.86
C ASP A 58 14.65 -11.00 -2.68
N ASN A 59 14.19 -11.59 -1.57
CA ASN A 59 12.81 -12.06 -1.45
C ASN A 59 11.83 -11.05 -0.83
N TYR A 60 12.31 -10.16 0.03
CA TYR A 60 11.48 -9.15 0.68
C TYR A 60 12.28 -7.87 0.88
N ALA A 61 11.65 -6.74 0.62
CA ALA A 61 12.13 -5.45 1.06
C ALA A 61 10.98 -4.48 1.28
N SER A 62 11.13 -3.59 2.25
CA SER A 62 10.21 -2.48 2.48
C SER A 62 10.95 -1.21 2.88
N SER A 63 10.38 -0.07 2.53
CA SER A 63 10.86 1.25 2.96
C SER A 63 9.66 2.16 3.22
N ILE A 64 9.79 2.98 4.25
CA ILE A 64 8.85 4.06 4.57
C ILE A 64 9.65 5.35 4.78
N PHE A 65 9.23 6.44 4.15
CA PHE A 65 9.95 7.72 4.20
C PHE A 65 9.03 8.91 3.92
N SER A 66 9.51 10.11 4.21
CA SER A 66 8.81 11.36 3.93
C SER A 66 9.56 12.19 2.91
N THR A 67 8.91 12.51 1.79
CA THR A 67 9.46 13.43 0.77
C THR A 67 9.13 14.89 1.06
N TYR A 68 8.55 15.21 2.21
CA TYR A 68 8.38 16.59 2.63
C TYR A 68 9.73 17.23 3.02
N PRO A 69 9.93 18.53 2.78
CA PRO A 69 11.18 19.19 3.12
C PRO A 69 11.27 19.54 4.61
N THR A 70 12.49 19.79 5.08
CA THR A 70 12.75 20.48 6.34
C THR A 70 12.85 21.98 6.10
N ILE A 71 12.12 22.75 6.91
CA ILE A 71 12.06 24.21 6.79
C ILE A 71 12.28 24.81 8.17
N ASN A 72 13.29 25.67 8.30
CA ASN A 72 13.71 26.26 9.57
C ASN A 72 13.96 25.19 10.65
N GLU A 73 14.71 24.14 10.31
CA GLU A 73 15.03 23.00 11.20
C GLU A 73 13.81 22.19 11.66
N VAL A 74 12.63 22.41 11.04
CA VAL A 74 11.42 21.63 11.32
C VAL A 74 11.05 20.79 10.11
N LYS A 75 11.08 19.48 10.27
CA LYS A 75 10.60 18.53 9.26
C LYS A 75 9.08 18.67 9.08
N PHE A 76 8.66 18.97 7.86
CA PHE A 76 7.24 19.09 7.55
C PHE A 76 6.58 17.71 7.45
N GLY A 77 5.32 17.62 7.88
CA GLY A 77 4.51 16.40 7.76
C GLY A 77 4.61 15.42 8.93
N LYS A 78 5.53 15.60 9.89
CA LYS A 78 5.70 14.70 11.05
C LYS A 78 4.42 14.51 11.90
N PRO A 79 4.23 13.32 12.51
CA PRO A 79 4.90 12.06 12.20
C PRO A 79 4.50 11.50 10.83
N ILE A 80 5.27 10.54 10.32
CA ILE A 80 4.91 9.77 9.13
C ILE A 80 3.52 9.14 9.35
N ALA A 81 2.61 9.47 8.43
CA ALA A 81 1.21 9.05 8.48
C ALA A 81 0.99 7.65 7.87
N ASP A 82 1.94 7.16 7.08
CA ASP A 82 1.89 5.83 6.51
C ASP A 82 2.24 4.74 7.53
N THR A 83 1.80 3.51 7.27
CA THR A 83 2.24 2.32 8.01
C THR A 83 2.38 1.12 7.07
N HIS A 84 3.37 0.28 7.34
CA HIS A 84 3.50 -1.06 6.78
C HIS A 84 3.54 -2.11 7.90
N ALA A 85 2.92 -3.27 7.68
CA ALA A 85 3.12 -4.44 8.52
C ALA A 85 3.28 -5.73 7.71
N ILE A 86 4.11 -6.64 8.21
CA ILE A 86 4.25 -8.01 7.70
C ILE A 86 4.39 -9.00 8.85
N ASP A 87 3.72 -10.15 8.73
CA ASP A 87 3.91 -11.34 9.54
C ASP A 87 4.15 -12.55 8.65
N ILE A 88 5.26 -13.24 8.89
CA ILE A 88 5.65 -14.44 8.14
C ILE A 88 5.53 -15.64 9.06
N PHE A 89 4.71 -16.60 8.63
CA PHE A 89 4.51 -17.90 9.25
C PHE A 89 5.08 -19.00 8.36
N ASP A 90 5.11 -20.23 8.85
CA ASP A 90 5.73 -21.36 8.13
C ASP A 90 5.11 -21.67 6.77
N ASN A 91 3.84 -21.28 6.56
CA ASN A 91 3.11 -21.60 5.32
C ASN A 91 2.12 -20.53 4.84
N PHE A 92 2.13 -19.35 5.47
CA PHE A 92 1.36 -18.20 4.98
C PHE A 92 2.02 -16.89 5.42
N VAL A 93 1.67 -15.80 4.73
CA VAL A 93 2.16 -14.45 5.06
C VAL A 93 0.96 -13.52 5.18
N ILE A 94 0.98 -12.63 6.15
CA ILE A 94 0.08 -11.47 6.24
C ILE A 94 0.92 -10.24 5.92
N VAL A 95 0.48 -9.40 5.00
CA VAL A 95 1.20 -8.17 4.63
C VAL A 95 0.21 -7.04 4.38
N SER A 96 0.48 -5.83 4.85
CA SER A 96 -0.44 -4.70 4.68
C SER A 96 0.30 -3.36 4.62
N ILE A 97 -0.35 -2.39 3.98
CA ILE A 97 0.02 -0.98 4.00
C ILE A 97 -1.21 -0.12 4.25
N ALA A 98 -1.00 1.06 4.82
CA ALA A 98 -2.03 2.05 5.08
C ALA A 98 -1.43 3.45 4.93
N ASP A 99 -2.10 4.34 4.21
CA ASP A 99 -1.79 5.78 4.19
C ASP A 99 -2.80 6.51 5.07
N GLY A 100 -2.30 7.16 6.12
CA GLY A 100 -3.10 7.99 7.00
C GLY A 100 -3.51 9.27 6.27
N CYS A 101 -4.80 9.48 6.05
CA CYS A 101 -5.31 10.63 5.31
C CYS A 101 -5.00 11.97 6.02
N GLY A 102 -3.99 12.68 5.51
CA GLY A 102 -3.52 13.97 6.02
C GLY A 102 -2.14 13.86 6.68
N MET A 103 -1.84 14.79 7.59
CA MET A 103 -0.58 14.81 8.33
C MET A 103 -0.83 14.88 9.84
N GLY A 104 0.16 14.48 10.63
CA GLY A 104 0.11 14.57 12.08
C GLY A 104 -0.27 13.26 12.79
N ASN A 105 -0.50 13.37 14.09
CA ASN A 105 -0.65 12.19 14.96
C ASN A 105 -1.94 11.39 14.69
N LEU A 106 -3.04 12.04 14.29
CA LEU A 106 -4.31 11.33 14.11
C LEU A 106 -4.27 10.36 12.92
N PRO A 107 -3.87 10.79 11.70
CA PRO A 107 -3.76 9.87 10.57
C PRO A 107 -2.69 8.78 10.81
N SER A 108 -1.53 9.14 11.37
CA SER A 108 -0.47 8.18 11.75
C SER A 108 -0.94 7.12 12.74
N LYS A 109 -1.72 7.50 13.75
CA LYS A 109 -2.31 6.54 14.69
C LYS A 109 -3.34 5.63 14.00
N ALA A 110 -4.14 6.17 13.07
CA ALA A 110 -5.17 5.41 12.37
C ALA A 110 -4.55 4.33 11.46
N SER A 111 -3.55 4.67 10.65
CA SER A 111 -2.84 3.72 9.78
C SER A 111 -2.15 2.63 10.59
N LYS A 112 -1.50 2.99 11.72
CA LYS A 112 -0.88 2.05 12.65
C LYS A 112 -1.88 1.05 13.24
N ILE A 113 -3.02 1.54 13.72
CA ILE A 113 -4.09 0.68 14.23
C ILE A 113 -4.61 -0.24 13.12
N ALA A 114 -4.80 0.27 11.89
CA ALA A 114 -5.33 -0.54 10.80
C ALA A 114 -4.43 -1.74 10.47
N CYS A 115 -3.13 -1.51 10.24
CA CYS A 115 -2.17 -2.57 9.99
C CYS A 115 -2.01 -3.53 11.17
N GLN A 116 -1.95 -3.02 12.40
CA GLN A 116 -1.80 -3.84 13.60
C GLN A 116 -3.04 -4.74 13.86
N LYS A 117 -4.25 -4.19 13.73
CA LYS A 117 -5.48 -4.95 14.03
C LYS A 117 -5.83 -5.93 12.92
N PHE A 118 -5.42 -5.66 11.69
CA PHE A 118 -5.52 -6.63 10.60
C PHE A 118 -4.72 -7.90 10.90
N ARG A 119 -3.43 -7.75 11.23
CA ARG A 119 -2.57 -8.91 11.56
C ARG A 119 -3.03 -9.65 12.80
N ASP A 120 -3.43 -8.93 13.86
CA ASP A 120 -3.95 -9.54 15.09
C ASP A 120 -5.15 -10.44 14.80
N TYR A 121 -6.12 -9.94 14.01
CA TYR A 121 -7.33 -10.69 13.66
C TYR A 121 -7.03 -11.93 12.82
N LEU A 122 -6.22 -11.77 11.78
CA LEU A 122 -5.90 -12.84 10.85
C LEU A 122 -5.04 -13.94 11.47
N ALA A 123 -4.12 -13.57 12.37
CA ALA A 123 -3.29 -14.52 13.11
C ALA A 123 -4.10 -15.47 14.02
N VAL A 124 -5.38 -15.20 14.26
CA VAL A 124 -6.27 -16.15 14.97
C VAL A 124 -7.27 -16.79 14.03
N GLU A 125 -7.90 -15.99 13.17
CA GLU A 125 -9.09 -16.42 12.45
C GLU A 125 -8.79 -17.23 11.18
N LEU A 126 -7.56 -17.15 10.64
CA LEU A 126 -7.15 -17.97 9.49
C LEU A 126 -6.78 -19.40 9.85
N ASN A 127 -6.60 -19.71 11.13
CA ASN A 127 -6.06 -21.00 11.57
C ASN A 127 -6.91 -22.19 11.07
N GLY A 128 -6.22 -23.23 10.61
CA GLY A 128 -6.83 -24.48 10.17
C GLY A 128 -7.38 -24.45 8.74
N LYS A 129 -8.22 -25.44 8.39
CA LYS A 129 -8.69 -25.61 7.01
C LYS A 129 -9.68 -24.50 6.62
N LYS A 130 -9.38 -23.78 5.54
CA LYS A 130 -10.26 -22.74 4.97
C LYS A 130 -10.49 -22.97 3.48
N THR A 131 -11.70 -22.67 3.02
CA THR A 131 -12.02 -22.51 1.60
C THR A 131 -11.74 -21.07 1.14
N PRO A 132 -11.63 -20.80 -0.18
CA PRO A 132 -11.53 -19.43 -0.70
C PRO A 132 -12.60 -18.49 -0.13
N LYS A 133 -13.86 -18.95 -0.08
CA LYS A 133 -14.97 -18.18 0.50
C LYS A 133 -14.78 -17.87 1.98
N GLN A 134 -14.23 -18.81 2.75
CA GLN A 134 -13.94 -18.59 4.18
C GLN A 134 -12.77 -17.63 4.40
N VAL A 135 -11.76 -17.64 3.54
CA VAL A 135 -10.66 -16.66 3.59
C VAL A 135 -11.21 -15.26 3.34
N VAL A 136 -12.04 -15.08 2.31
CA VAL A 136 -12.72 -13.80 2.05
C VAL A 136 -13.56 -13.38 3.25
N ASP A 137 -14.41 -14.25 3.80
CA ASP A 137 -15.22 -13.94 4.98
C ASP A 137 -14.37 -13.48 6.18
N VAL A 138 -13.20 -14.09 6.38
CA VAL A 138 -12.23 -13.67 7.41
C VAL A 138 -11.66 -12.28 7.10
N LEU A 139 -11.31 -11.96 5.85
CA LEU A 139 -10.84 -10.62 5.46
C LEU A 139 -11.92 -9.55 5.70
N LEU A 140 -13.19 -9.83 5.36
CA LEU A 140 -14.30 -8.90 5.58
C LEU A 140 -14.50 -8.61 7.08
N LYS A 141 -14.40 -9.64 7.91
CA LYS A 141 -14.48 -9.48 9.37
C LYS A 141 -13.26 -8.76 9.94
N ALA A 142 -12.07 -8.95 9.36
CA ALA A 142 -10.88 -8.22 9.75
C ALA A 142 -11.07 -6.70 9.56
N VAL A 143 -11.66 -6.28 8.44
CA VAL A 143 -12.01 -4.87 8.21
C VAL A 143 -13.02 -4.35 9.24
N ALA A 144 -14.06 -5.13 9.54
CA ALA A 144 -15.04 -4.75 10.57
C ALA A 144 -14.39 -4.62 11.96
N TYR A 145 -13.43 -5.50 12.25
CA TYR A 145 -12.64 -5.45 13.47
C TYR A 145 -11.76 -4.21 13.53
N ILE A 146 -11.04 -3.87 12.45
CA ILE A 146 -10.25 -2.63 12.38
C ILE A 146 -11.12 -1.41 12.65
N GLN A 147 -12.27 -1.29 11.98
CA GLN A 147 -13.18 -0.15 12.20
C GLN A 147 -13.64 -0.08 13.65
N THR A 148 -13.98 -1.22 14.25
CA THR A 148 -14.40 -1.27 15.67
C THR A 148 -13.29 -0.80 16.60
N GLU A 149 -12.05 -1.22 16.36
CA GLU A 149 -10.90 -0.83 17.18
C GLU A 149 -10.51 0.65 16.98
N LEU A 150 -10.68 1.19 15.78
CA LEU A 150 -10.50 2.63 15.52
C LEU A 150 -11.52 3.44 16.33
N ILE A 151 -12.82 3.11 16.22
CA ILE A 151 -13.90 3.84 16.89
C ILE A 151 -13.82 3.70 18.42
N ASN A 152 -13.52 2.51 18.94
CA ASN A 152 -13.36 2.30 20.37
C ASN A 152 -12.03 2.83 20.93
N GLY A 153 -11.09 3.21 20.07
CA GLY A 153 -9.74 3.65 20.43
C GLY A 153 -9.64 5.09 20.95
N ALA A 154 -10.76 5.82 21.01
CA ALA A 154 -10.85 7.18 21.56
C ALA A 154 -12.23 7.43 22.21
N GLU A 155 -12.28 8.33 23.19
CA GLU A 155 -13.53 8.77 23.81
C GLU A 155 -14.32 9.74 22.92
N ASP A 156 -13.61 10.54 22.12
CA ASP A 156 -14.16 11.52 21.18
C ASP A 156 -13.84 11.10 19.74
N ILE A 157 -14.89 11.03 18.92
CA ILE A 157 -14.82 10.68 17.51
C ILE A 157 -13.97 11.66 16.70
N HIS A 158 -13.89 12.93 17.11
CA HIS A 158 -13.06 13.94 16.46
C HIS A 158 -11.56 13.75 16.73
N SER A 159 -11.20 12.88 17.67
CA SER A 159 -9.82 12.51 18.00
C SER A 159 -9.36 11.23 17.30
N ILE A 160 -10.09 10.78 16.27
CA ILE A 160 -9.77 9.59 15.49
C ILE A 160 -9.41 10.02 14.07
N GLY A 161 -8.24 9.59 13.60
CA GLY A 161 -7.80 9.83 12.24
C GLY A 161 -8.49 8.94 11.21
N LEU A 162 -8.28 9.28 9.95
CA LEU A 162 -8.72 8.49 8.81
C LEU A 162 -7.51 7.85 8.15
N THR A 163 -7.70 6.68 7.55
CA THR A 163 -6.63 5.99 6.81
C THR A 163 -7.20 5.19 5.64
N THR A 164 -6.46 5.12 4.54
CA THR A 164 -6.62 4.09 3.52
C THR A 164 -6.08 2.76 4.06
N PHE A 165 -6.36 1.66 3.36
CA PHE A 165 -5.90 0.34 3.78
C PHE A 165 -5.83 -0.65 2.61
N LEU A 166 -4.69 -1.32 2.44
CA LEU A 166 -4.53 -2.47 1.56
C LEU A 166 -3.85 -3.60 2.34
N GLY A 167 -4.60 -4.67 2.59
CA GLY A 167 -4.13 -5.85 3.30
C GLY A 167 -4.18 -7.10 2.42
N CYS A 168 -3.15 -7.93 2.50
CA CYS A 168 -3.01 -9.18 1.75
C CYS A 168 -2.68 -10.36 2.67
N VAL A 169 -3.12 -11.53 2.25
CA VAL A 169 -2.74 -12.83 2.83
C VAL A 169 -2.29 -13.73 1.69
N ILE A 170 -1.09 -14.30 1.83
CA ILE A 170 -0.48 -15.18 0.86
C ILE A 170 -0.56 -16.60 1.39
N LEU A 171 -1.21 -17.48 0.62
CA LEU A 171 -1.54 -18.85 1.02
C LEU A 171 -0.96 -19.85 0.02
N LYS A 172 -0.41 -20.94 0.54
CA LYS A 172 -0.03 -22.10 -0.29
C LYS A 172 -1.27 -22.82 -0.83
N ILE A 173 -1.22 -23.18 -2.11
CA ILE A 173 -2.25 -24.02 -2.73
C ILE A 173 -1.85 -25.47 -2.56
N LYS A 174 -2.72 -26.26 -1.93
CA LYS A 174 -2.43 -27.66 -1.60
C LYS A 174 -2.20 -28.47 -2.88
N GLY A 175 -1.02 -29.07 -2.99
CA GLY A 175 -0.64 -29.94 -4.11
C GLY A 175 -0.21 -29.20 -5.36
N ASP A 176 0.12 -27.91 -5.25
CA ASP A 176 0.64 -27.07 -6.34
C ASP A 176 1.73 -26.14 -5.80
N ASP A 177 2.96 -26.66 -5.68
CA ASP A 177 4.12 -25.93 -5.14
C ASP A 177 4.58 -24.77 -6.03
N ASP A 178 4.07 -24.70 -7.26
CA ASP A 178 4.35 -23.63 -8.22
C ASP A 178 3.34 -22.48 -8.14
N LYS A 179 2.34 -22.56 -7.25
CA LYS A 179 1.27 -21.55 -7.15
C LYS A 179 0.95 -21.12 -5.73
N TYR A 180 0.66 -19.83 -5.63
CA TYR A 180 0.20 -19.19 -4.41
C TYR A 180 -1.12 -18.46 -4.66
N ALA A 181 -1.94 -18.36 -3.63
CA ALA A 181 -3.10 -17.49 -3.63
C ALA A 181 -2.79 -16.22 -2.85
N VAL A 182 -2.97 -15.05 -3.47
CA VAL A 182 -2.89 -13.75 -2.83
C VAL A 182 -4.31 -13.24 -2.63
N ALA A 183 -4.85 -13.43 -1.42
CA ALA A 183 -6.12 -12.88 -1.00
C ALA A 183 -5.91 -11.44 -0.52
N TYR A 184 -6.74 -10.49 -0.93
CA TYR A 184 -6.56 -9.08 -0.61
C TYR A 184 -7.87 -8.41 -0.19
N VAL A 185 -7.77 -7.34 0.57
CA VAL A 185 -8.83 -6.37 0.83
C VAL A 185 -8.27 -4.95 0.73
N ASN A 186 -8.96 -4.09 -0.01
CA ASN A 186 -8.55 -2.71 -0.27
C ASN A 186 -9.68 -1.74 0.10
N ILE A 187 -9.32 -0.63 0.74
CA ILE A 187 -10.16 0.54 1.02
C ILE A 187 -9.32 1.77 0.74
N GLY A 188 -9.80 2.61 -0.17
CA GLY A 188 -9.04 3.78 -0.60
C GLY A 188 -8.14 3.45 -1.79
N ASP A 189 -7.00 4.09 -1.87
CA ASP A 189 -6.20 4.18 -3.09
C ASP A 189 -4.74 3.76 -2.92
N CYS A 190 -4.36 3.08 -1.83
CA CYS A 190 -3.16 2.23 -1.86
C CYS A 190 -3.20 1.33 -3.10
N ARG A 191 -2.06 1.13 -3.77
CA ARG A 191 -1.97 0.35 -5.01
C ARG A 191 -1.21 -0.95 -4.80
N GLY A 192 -1.76 -2.05 -5.31
CA GLY A 192 -1.10 -3.34 -5.36
C GLY A 192 -0.83 -3.78 -6.80
N ILE A 193 0.39 -4.18 -7.11
CA ILE A 193 0.81 -4.68 -8.43
C ILE A 193 1.32 -6.11 -8.28
N LEU A 194 0.91 -6.97 -9.21
CA LEU A 194 1.50 -8.26 -9.44
C LEU A 194 2.39 -8.18 -10.68
N MET A 195 3.63 -8.62 -10.56
CA MET A 195 4.61 -8.60 -11.63
C MET A 195 5.17 -10.00 -11.85
N ARG A 196 5.24 -10.43 -13.11
CA ARG A 196 5.92 -11.66 -13.54
C ARG A 196 7.12 -11.27 -14.41
N PRO A 197 8.31 -11.14 -13.80
CA PRO A 197 9.50 -10.69 -14.51
C PRO A 197 9.88 -11.56 -15.71
N GLN A 198 9.70 -12.88 -15.59
CA GLN A 198 10.14 -13.86 -16.60
C GLN A 198 9.42 -13.69 -17.94
N ASN A 199 8.20 -13.13 -17.91
CA ASN A 199 7.35 -12.93 -19.09
C ASN A 199 7.07 -11.45 -19.38
N ASP A 200 7.72 -10.52 -18.67
CA ASP A 200 7.53 -9.08 -18.81
C ASP A 200 6.08 -8.59 -18.55
N ILE A 201 5.34 -9.27 -17.66
CA ILE A 201 3.92 -9.00 -17.39
C ILE A 201 3.75 -8.25 -16.06
N CYS A 202 2.99 -7.16 -16.07
CA CYS A 202 2.51 -6.47 -14.86
C CYS A 202 0.98 -6.31 -14.92
N TRP A 203 0.30 -6.48 -13.80
CA TRP A 203 -1.14 -6.25 -13.68
C TRP A 203 -1.51 -5.80 -12.27
N GLU A 204 -2.70 -5.21 -12.14
CA GLU A 204 -3.24 -4.80 -10.84
C GLU A 204 -3.55 -6.03 -9.98
N LEU A 205 -3.13 -5.99 -8.72
CA LEU A 205 -3.60 -6.92 -7.69
C LEU A 205 -5.12 -6.75 -7.50
N VAL A 206 -5.57 -5.51 -7.38
CA VAL A 206 -6.97 -5.21 -7.11
C VAL A 206 -7.75 -5.15 -8.41
N SER A 207 -8.74 -6.03 -8.52
CA SER A 207 -9.67 -6.03 -9.64
C SER A 207 -10.59 -4.82 -9.58
N GLY A 208 -10.67 -4.07 -10.69
CA GLY A 208 -11.64 -2.99 -10.84
C GLY A 208 -11.35 -1.72 -10.03
N TYR A 209 -10.06 -1.37 -9.81
CA TYR A 209 -9.67 -0.07 -9.28
C TYR A 209 -10.51 1.04 -9.91
N LYS A 210 -11.24 1.78 -9.08
CA LYS A 210 -12.02 2.92 -9.60
C LYS A 210 -11.05 4.03 -10.01
N PRO A 211 -11.21 4.58 -11.23
CA PRO A 211 -10.39 5.69 -11.67
C PRO A 211 -10.55 6.89 -10.74
N ARG A 212 -9.45 7.57 -10.42
CA ARG A 212 -9.48 8.78 -9.60
C ARG A 212 -9.59 10.00 -10.49
N ILE A 213 -10.77 10.62 -10.56
CA ILE A 213 -10.92 11.93 -11.22
C ILE A 213 -10.07 12.99 -10.51
N ASP A 214 -9.89 12.85 -9.19
CA ASP A 214 -9.11 13.72 -8.33
C ASP A 214 -8.10 12.90 -7.52
N VAL A 215 -6.81 13.16 -7.71
CA VAL A 215 -5.69 12.47 -7.02
C VAL A 215 -5.61 12.82 -5.53
N THR A 216 -6.34 13.85 -5.07
CA THR A 216 -6.41 14.22 -3.64
C THR A 216 -7.51 13.46 -2.90
N ASN A 217 -8.32 12.67 -3.61
CA ASN A 217 -9.41 11.90 -3.03
C ASN A 217 -9.16 10.40 -3.12
N ALA A 218 -8.86 9.78 -1.97
CA ALA A 218 -8.67 8.34 -1.83
C ALA A 218 -9.90 7.51 -2.21
N CYS A 219 -11.10 8.12 -2.25
CA CYS A 219 -12.37 7.44 -2.56
C CYS A 219 -12.69 6.24 -1.64
N GLY A 220 -12.12 6.17 -0.44
CA GLY A 220 -12.43 5.16 0.58
C GLY A 220 -11.49 5.33 1.77
N ARG A 221 -12.03 5.24 2.99
CA ARG A 221 -11.31 5.51 4.24
C ARG A 221 -11.87 4.67 5.39
N LEU A 222 -10.99 4.08 6.18
CA LEU A 222 -11.30 3.59 7.53
C LEU A 222 -11.27 4.74 8.53
N GLY A 223 -11.99 4.57 9.65
CA GLY A 223 -12.22 5.61 10.65
C GLY A 223 -13.56 6.34 10.46
N PRO A 224 -13.79 7.45 11.17
CA PRO A 224 -15.07 8.17 11.19
C PRO A 224 -15.26 9.09 9.97
N ALA A 225 -15.38 8.52 8.77
CA ALA A 225 -15.54 9.29 7.53
C ALA A 225 -16.92 9.97 7.44
N GLU A 226 -17.96 9.29 7.94
CA GLU A 226 -19.30 9.84 8.13
C GLU A 226 -19.85 9.39 9.48
N LEU A 227 -19.84 10.28 10.49
CA LEU A 227 -20.03 9.90 11.89
C LEU A 227 -19.03 8.80 12.26
N ASP A 228 -19.47 7.63 12.69
CA ASP A 228 -18.63 6.50 13.10
C ASP A 228 -18.36 5.50 11.97
N LYS A 229 -18.83 5.79 10.75
CA LYS A 229 -18.79 4.84 9.63
C LYS A 229 -17.58 5.07 8.73
N PRO A 230 -17.02 3.99 8.16
CA PRO A 230 -16.00 4.09 7.14
C PRO A 230 -16.62 4.53 5.81
N ASP A 231 -15.79 5.13 4.96
CA ASP A 231 -16.09 5.35 3.54
C ASP A 231 -15.64 4.12 2.75
N LEU A 232 -16.58 3.39 2.16
CA LEU A 232 -16.33 2.18 1.38
C LEU A 232 -16.40 2.43 -0.14
N GLY A 233 -16.27 3.69 -0.59
CA GLY A 233 -16.42 4.08 -1.99
C GLY A 233 -15.56 3.29 -2.98
N ASN A 234 -14.34 2.90 -2.57
CA ASN A 234 -13.36 2.12 -3.33
C ASN A 234 -13.01 0.80 -2.62
N PHE A 235 -13.97 0.23 -1.90
CA PHE A 235 -13.82 -1.07 -1.28
C PHE A 235 -13.76 -2.18 -2.34
N THR A 236 -12.75 -3.04 -2.25
CA THR A 236 -12.64 -4.26 -3.06
C THR A 236 -12.01 -5.39 -2.24
N CYS A 237 -12.37 -6.64 -2.52
CA CYS A 237 -11.81 -7.81 -1.85
C CYS A 237 -11.84 -9.00 -2.81
N GLY A 238 -10.76 -9.78 -2.85
CA GLY A 238 -10.66 -10.87 -3.81
C GLY A 238 -9.43 -11.73 -3.61
N ILE A 239 -9.22 -12.67 -4.53
CA ILE A 239 -8.10 -13.60 -4.53
C ILE A 239 -7.52 -13.66 -5.96
N ASN A 240 -6.20 -13.51 -6.06
CA ASN A 240 -5.43 -13.77 -7.28
C ASN A 240 -4.63 -15.06 -7.13
N ILE A 241 -4.53 -15.83 -8.21
CA ILE A 241 -3.64 -16.99 -8.29
C ILE A 241 -2.37 -16.55 -9.00
N CYS A 242 -1.26 -16.68 -8.30
CA CYS A 242 0.05 -16.25 -8.74
C CYS A 242 0.98 -17.48 -8.85
N MET A 243 2.02 -17.34 -9.65
CA MET A 243 3.04 -18.37 -9.85
C MET A 243 4.22 -18.11 -8.92
N THR A 244 4.99 -19.15 -8.61
CA THR A 244 6.31 -19.01 -7.99
C THR A 244 7.20 -18.09 -8.84
N GLY A 245 7.84 -17.12 -8.19
CA GLY A 245 8.66 -16.09 -8.81
C GLY A 245 7.90 -14.83 -9.27
N ASP A 246 6.57 -14.79 -9.13
CA ASP A 246 5.82 -13.53 -9.26
C ASP A 246 6.15 -12.62 -8.07
N ASN A 247 6.16 -11.30 -8.28
CA ASN A 247 6.39 -10.30 -7.24
C ASN A 247 5.05 -9.66 -6.85
N LEU A 248 4.78 -9.61 -5.55
CA LEU A 248 3.75 -8.76 -4.96
C LEU A 248 4.38 -7.43 -4.57
N LEU A 249 3.89 -6.34 -5.16
CA LEU A 249 4.32 -4.98 -4.86
C LEU A 249 3.15 -4.20 -4.25
N LEU A 250 3.35 -3.58 -3.09
CA LEU A 250 2.36 -2.71 -2.46
C LEU A 250 2.94 -1.30 -2.31
N MET A 251 2.14 -0.28 -2.59
CA MET A 251 2.59 1.10 -2.51
C MET A 251 1.48 2.09 -2.15
N THR A 252 1.82 3.12 -1.36
CA THR A 252 0.95 4.27 -1.08
C THR A 252 1.03 5.30 -2.20
N ASP A 253 0.12 6.28 -2.20
CA ASP A 253 0.04 7.32 -3.24
C ASP A 253 1.30 8.20 -3.31
N GLY A 254 2.00 8.41 -2.19
CA GLY A 254 3.31 9.05 -2.18
C GLY A 254 4.35 8.38 -3.09
N ILE A 255 4.20 7.08 -3.37
CA ILE A 255 5.00 6.39 -4.38
C ILE A 255 4.36 6.52 -5.77
N TYR A 256 3.16 5.99 -5.95
CA TYR A 256 2.66 5.73 -7.30
C TYR A 256 2.13 6.97 -8.03
N ASP A 257 1.81 8.06 -7.32
CA ASP A 257 1.48 9.34 -7.96
C ASP A 257 2.70 9.92 -8.69
N ASN A 258 3.92 9.61 -8.23
CA ASN A 258 5.16 10.05 -8.88
C ASN A 258 5.47 9.30 -10.19
N PHE A 259 4.69 8.27 -10.53
CA PHE A 259 4.72 7.62 -11.85
C PHE A 259 3.70 8.24 -12.82
N ASP A 260 2.82 9.11 -12.32
CA ASP A 260 1.73 9.62 -13.12
C ASP A 260 2.21 10.69 -14.11
N PRO A 261 1.93 10.55 -15.42
CA PRO A 261 2.35 11.54 -16.39
C PRO A 261 1.84 12.95 -16.07
N ASN A 262 0.62 13.10 -15.54
CA ASN A 262 0.10 14.43 -15.18
C ASN A 262 0.87 15.06 -14.02
N VAL A 263 1.18 14.27 -12.98
CA VAL A 263 2.01 14.70 -11.84
C VAL A 263 3.43 15.05 -12.30
N LEU A 264 3.91 14.40 -13.36
CA LEU A 264 5.20 14.68 -13.99
C LEU A 264 5.15 15.84 -15.01
N GLY A 265 4.02 16.55 -15.12
CA GLY A 265 3.85 17.69 -16.03
C GLY A 265 3.76 17.30 -17.51
N LYS A 266 3.42 16.04 -17.81
CA LYS A 266 3.19 15.53 -19.16
C LYS A 266 1.70 15.48 -19.48
N SER A 267 1.35 15.99 -20.65
CA SER A 267 0.02 15.98 -21.22
C SER A 267 -0.25 14.69 -22.00
N PRO A 268 -1.51 14.38 -22.37
CA PRO A 268 -1.80 13.29 -23.29
C PRO A 268 -1.14 13.47 -24.67
N GLN A 269 -0.89 14.71 -25.11
CA GLN A 269 -0.23 14.99 -26.40
C GLN A 269 1.21 14.47 -26.45
N ASP A 270 1.92 14.51 -25.31
CA ASP A 270 3.27 13.95 -25.18
C ASP A 270 3.30 12.43 -25.45
N TYR A 271 2.13 11.79 -25.42
CA TYR A 271 1.94 10.36 -25.68
C TYR A 271 1.08 10.08 -26.92
N GLY A 272 0.90 11.07 -27.80
CA GLY A 272 0.20 10.91 -29.08
C GLY A 272 -1.32 10.90 -28.99
N ILE A 273 -1.90 11.28 -27.84
CA ILE A 273 -3.36 11.42 -27.68
C ILE A 273 -3.75 12.86 -27.99
N ASN A 274 -4.70 13.08 -28.90
CA ASN A 274 -5.14 14.40 -29.33
C ASN A 274 -6.08 15.08 -28.29
N LYS A 275 -5.57 15.30 -27.07
CA LYS A 275 -6.23 15.96 -25.94
C LYS A 275 -5.20 16.72 -25.11
N MET A 276 -5.60 17.86 -24.56
CA MET A 276 -4.72 18.70 -23.74
C MET A 276 -4.59 18.24 -22.28
N VAL A 277 -5.62 17.57 -21.75
CA VAL A 277 -5.71 17.21 -20.33
C VAL A 277 -6.09 15.73 -20.20
N TRP A 278 -5.53 15.06 -19.20
CA TRP A 278 -5.91 13.70 -18.84
C TRP A 278 -7.37 13.65 -18.34
N ASP A 279 -8.14 12.67 -18.81
CA ASP A 279 -9.54 12.49 -18.41
C ASP A 279 -9.76 11.03 -18.02
N GLU A 280 -9.93 10.81 -16.72
CA GLU A 280 -10.12 9.48 -16.15
C GLU A 280 -11.46 8.85 -16.46
N SER A 281 -12.41 9.58 -17.07
CA SER A 281 -13.62 8.98 -17.63
C SER A 281 -13.35 8.26 -18.95
N ILE A 282 -12.26 8.60 -19.66
CA ILE A 282 -11.92 8.05 -20.98
C ILE A 282 -11.08 6.76 -20.83
N PRO A 283 -11.56 5.59 -21.30
CA PRO A 283 -10.82 4.33 -21.19
C PRO A 283 -9.43 4.32 -21.82
N GLU A 284 -9.25 5.03 -22.94
CA GLU A 284 -7.96 5.17 -23.63
C GLU A 284 -6.91 5.88 -22.77
N HIS A 285 -7.30 6.96 -22.08
CA HIS A 285 -6.41 7.70 -21.19
C HIS A 285 -5.96 6.82 -20.02
N ARG A 286 -6.90 6.12 -19.38
CA ARG A 286 -6.60 5.19 -18.28
C ARG A 286 -5.65 4.08 -18.72
N LYS A 287 -5.93 3.47 -19.87
CA LYS A 287 -5.07 2.44 -20.45
C LYS A 287 -3.67 2.99 -20.69
N LYS A 288 -3.54 4.19 -21.26
CA LYS A 288 -2.24 4.78 -21.55
C LYS A 288 -1.45 5.13 -20.29
N ARG A 289 -2.09 5.69 -19.26
CA ARG A 289 -1.45 5.95 -17.95
C ARG A 289 -0.93 4.66 -17.32
N ASN A 290 -1.72 3.58 -17.37
CA ASN A 290 -1.28 2.27 -16.88
C ASN A 290 -0.12 1.69 -17.69
N GLU A 291 -0.13 1.83 -19.02
CA GLU A 291 1.02 1.43 -19.86
C GLU A 291 2.30 2.17 -19.47
N ILE A 292 2.21 3.49 -19.27
CA ILE A 292 3.35 4.32 -18.83
C ILE A 292 3.85 3.86 -17.46
N PHE A 293 2.92 3.70 -16.50
CA PHE A 293 3.22 3.22 -15.16
C PHE A 293 3.98 1.89 -15.19
N TYR A 294 3.47 0.90 -15.94
CA TYR A 294 4.12 -0.41 -16.05
C TYR A 294 5.46 -0.35 -16.78
N SER A 295 5.61 0.51 -17.79
CA SER A 295 6.90 0.69 -18.47
C SER A 295 7.96 1.20 -17.50
N LEU A 296 7.66 2.28 -16.78
CA LEU A 296 8.58 2.89 -15.81
C LEU A 296 8.90 1.93 -14.66
N LEU A 297 7.90 1.24 -14.11
CA LEU A 297 8.12 0.26 -13.05
C LEU A 297 9.07 -0.87 -13.50
N LYS A 298 8.94 -1.32 -14.75
CA LYS A 298 9.82 -2.33 -15.32
C LYS A 298 11.23 -1.83 -15.58
N GLU A 299 11.39 -0.57 -15.99
CA GLU A 299 12.70 0.08 -16.13
C GLU A 299 13.45 0.15 -14.79
N LEU A 300 12.73 0.35 -13.67
CA LEU A 300 13.29 0.34 -12.32
C LEU A 300 13.60 -1.09 -11.81
N TYR A 301 12.98 -2.13 -12.38
CA TYR A 301 13.26 -3.51 -12.03
C TYR A 301 14.48 -4.06 -12.79
N THR A 302 15.67 -3.68 -12.33
CA THR A 302 16.94 -3.98 -13.02
C THR A 302 17.46 -5.41 -12.80
N SER A 303 17.00 -6.08 -11.74
CA SER A 303 17.41 -7.44 -11.40
C SER A 303 16.41 -8.09 -10.43
N PRO A 304 16.42 -9.43 -10.28
CA PRO A 304 15.45 -10.12 -9.45
C PRO A 304 15.76 -10.02 -7.96
N SER A 305 15.60 -8.81 -7.43
CA SER A 305 15.92 -8.49 -6.04
C SER A 305 14.95 -7.44 -5.50
N SER A 306 14.19 -7.81 -4.47
CA SER A 306 13.29 -6.88 -3.78
C SER A 306 14.05 -5.68 -3.21
N ALA A 307 15.23 -5.87 -2.61
CA ALA A 307 16.05 -4.78 -2.09
C ALA A 307 16.42 -3.76 -3.18
N LYS A 308 16.94 -4.23 -4.33
CA LYS A 308 17.32 -3.33 -5.43
C LYS A 308 16.13 -2.61 -6.05
N LEU A 309 14.98 -3.27 -6.17
CA LEU A 309 13.76 -2.61 -6.63
C LEU A 309 13.33 -1.52 -5.63
N THR A 310 13.31 -1.82 -4.33
CA THR A 310 12.96 -0.85 -3.28
C THR A 310 13.89 0.36 -3.30
N GLN A 311 15.20 0.15 -3.44
CA GLN A 311 16.17 1.25 -3.61
C GLN A 311 15.88 2.06 -4.88
N SER A 312 15.63 1.41 -6.01
CA SER A 312 15.36 2.09 -7.29
C SER A 312 14.08 2.93 -7.23
N ILE A 313 13.06 2.45 -6.50
CA ILE A 313 11.81 3.18 -6.25
C ILE A 313 12.07 4.38 -5.33
N TYR A 314 12.85 4.21 -4.26
CA TYR A 314 13.24 5.30 -3.38
C TYR A 314 13.95 6.43 -4.15
N ASP A 315 15.02 6.08 -4.87
CA ASP A 315 15.80 7.04 -5.67
C ASP A 315 14.92 7.78 -6.68
N PHE A 316 14.06 7.04 -7.39
CA PHE A 316 13.12 7.59 -8.35
C PHE A 316 12.18 8.62 -7.69
N VAL A 317 11.53 8.27 -6.59
CA VAL A 317 10.56 9.15 -5.92
C VAL A 317 11.25 10.38 -5.33
N VAL A 318 12.42 10.21 -4.71
CA VAL A 318 13.21 11.32 -4.16
C VAL A 318 13.65 12.29 -5.25
N GLU A 319 14.09 11.79 -6.40
CA GLU A 319 14.46 12.60 -7.56
C GLU A 319 13.25 13.37 -8.09
N LYS A 320 12.12 12.69 -8.34
CA LYS A 320 10.92 13.32 -8.93
C LYS A 320 10.33 14.41 -8.06
N THR A 321 10.44 14.28 -6.74
CA THR A 321 9.88 15.26 -5.80
C THR A 321 10.80 16.43 -5.49
N SER A 322 12.06 16.43 -5.97
CA SER A 322 13.06 17.48 -5.68
C SER A 322 12.61 18.90 -6.03
N GLY A 323 12.02 19.08 -7.22
CA GLY A 323 11.51 20.39 -7.63
C GLY A 323 10.36 20.87 -6.76
N ALA A 324 9.42 19.98 -6.43
CA ALA A 324 8.27 20.30 -5.59
C ALA A 324 8.70 20.68 -4.16
N ARG A 325 9.71 19.98 -3.61
CA ARG A 325 10.34 20.33 -2.32
C ARG A 325 10.96 21.72 -2.36
N GLN A 326 11.77 22.01 -3.37
CA GLN A 326 12.40 23.32 -3.51
C GLN A 326 11.36 24.45 -3.61
N GLN A 327 10.30 24.26 -4.40
CA GLN A 327 9.21 25.24 -4.50
C GLN A 327 8.50 25.46 -3.16
N LYS A 328 8.30 24.39 -2.36
CA LYS A 328 7.69 24.49 -1.02
C LYS A 328 8.56 25.31 -0.07
N ILE A 329 9.89 25.09 -0.08
CA ILE A 329 10.86 25.86 0.70
C ILE A 329 10.82 27.33 0.29
N ASP A 330 10.90 27.60 -1.01
CA ASP A 330 10.89 28.97 -1.55
C ASP A 330 9.60 29.70 -1.19
N ASN A 331 8.43 29.07 -1.32
CA ASN A 331 7.15 29.64 -0.94
C ASN A 331 7.08 30.00 0.56
N GLN A 332 7.62 29.15 1.44
CA GLN A 332 7.68 29.43 2.88
C GLN A 332 8.64 30.57 3.23
N LEU A 333 9.65 30.80 2.38
CA LEU A 333 10.56 31.94 2.47
C LEU A 333 10.03 33.19 1.74
N GLY A 334 8.78 33.17 1.26
CA GLY A 334 8.13 34.29 0.56
C GLY A 334 8.56 34.48 -0.90
N LYS A 335 9.26 33.50 -1.49
CA LYS A 335 9.66 33.49 -2.90
C LYS A 335 8.64 32.70 -3.73
N TYR A 336 7.59 33.36 -4.16
CA TYR A 336 6.52 32.71 -4.91
C TYR A 336 6.90 32.50 -6.38
N GLY A 337 6.79 31.25 -6.84
CA GLY A 337 6.88 30.86 -8.25
C GLY A 337 5.53 30.36 -8.77
N PHE A 338 5.16 30.72 -10.00
CA PHE A 338 3.86 30.36 -10.62
C PHE A 338 3.91 29.10 -11.50
N ASN A 339 5.05 28.40 -11.56
CA ASN A 339 5.19 27.23 -12.43
C ASN A 339 4.69 25.97 -11.72
N ILE A 340 4.01 25.10 -12.46
CA ILE A 340 3.74 23.73 -12.04
C ILE A 340 5.07 23.00 -12.00
N VAL A 341 5.42 22.46 -10.83
CA VAL A 341 6.65 21.69 -10.66
C VAL A 341 6.31 20.21 -10.59
N PRO A 342 6.98 19.35 -11.39
CA PRO A 342 6.76 17.91 -11.34
C PRO A 342 6.98 17.30 -9.96
N GLY A 343 6.24 16.21 -9.70
CA GLY A 343 6.37 15.38 -8.50
C GLY A 343 5.39 15.76 -7.40
N LYS A 344 4.91 14.74 -6.68
CA LYS A 344 4.03 14.89 -5.52
C LYS A 344 4.81 14.53 -4.26
N MET A 345 4.99 15.50 -3.36
CA MET A 345 5.52 15.22 -2.03
C MET A 345 4.44 14.54 -1.19
N ASP A 346 4.81 13.46 -0.53
CA ASP A 346 3.99 12.80 0.49
C ASP A 346 4.81 11.91 1.43
N HIS A 347 4.12 11.29 2.40
CA HIS A 347 4.59 10.06 3.02
C HIS A 347 4.53 8.92 2.02
N SER A 348 5.57 8.10 2.00
CA SER A 348 5.83 7.16 0.91
C SER A 348 6.18 5.80 1.48
N THR A 349 5.39 4.79 1.13
CA THR A 349 5.60 3.40 1.54
C THR A 349 5.65 2.51 0.33
N PHE A 350 6.71 1.71 0.24
CA PHE A 350 6.85 0.68 -0.79
C PHE A 350 7.22 -0.65 -0.14
N VAL A 351 6.60 -1.73 -0.64
CA VAL A 351 6.84 -3.11 -0.21
C VAL A 351 7.00 -3.98 -1.44
N SER A 352 8.04 -4.78 -1.47
CA SER A 352 8.28 -5.80 -2.49
C SER A 352 8.44 -7.16 -1.82
N LEU A 353 7.73 -8.17 -2.33
CA LEU A 353 7.84 -9.55 -1.87
C LEU A 353 7.79 -10.49 -3.07
N ILE A 354 8.79 -11.37 -3.22
CA ILE A 354 8.82 -12.42 -4.24
C ILE A 354 8.07 -13.65 -3.70
N LEU A 355 7.08 -14.12 -4.45
CA LEU A 355 6.28 -15.29 -4.10
C LEU A 355 7.08 -16.56 -4.35
N SER A 356 7.62 -17.16 -3.31
CA SER A 356 8.39 -18.41 -3.39
C SER A 356 8.43 -19.12 -2.04
N GLU A 357 8.96 -20.35 -2.01
CA GLU A 357 9.21 -21.06 -0.75
C GLU A 357 10.19 -20.32 0.17
N GLU A 358 11.08 -19.51 -0.38
CA GLU A 358 12.05 -18.73 0.40
C GLU A 358 11.37 -17.62 1.21
N MET A 359 10.21 -17.11 0.77
CA MET A 359 9.48 -16.08 1.51
C MET A 359 9.05 -16.56 2.90
N PHE A 360 8.67 -17.84 3.05
CA PHE A 360 8.30 -18.43 4.35
C PHE A 360 9.51 -18.77 5.22
N LYS A 361 10.73 -18.65 4.69
CA LYS A 361 11.99 -18.93 5.40
C LYS A 361 12.64 -17.67 5.96
N ILE A 362 12.08 -16.48 5.68
CA ILE A 362 12.56 -15.22 6.25
C ILE A 362 12.40 -15.28 7.78
N ARG A 363 13.48 -15.00 8.51
CA ARG A 363 13.51 -14.97 9.98
C ARG A 363 13.99 -13.63 10.52
N GLU A 364 14.80 -12.95 9.73
CA GLU A 364 15.39 -11.66 10.03
C GLU A 364 15.51 -10.85 8.74
N VAL A 365 15.72 -9.55 8.92
CA VAL A 365 15.98 -8.60 7.85
C VAL A 365 17.20 -7.78 8.22
N THR A 366 17.92 -7.34 7.21
CA THR A 366 18.96 -6.32 7.32
C THR A 366 18.33 -4.94 7.28
N GLU A 367 18.92 -4.00 8.01
CA GLU A 367 18.58 -2.59 7.98
C GLU A 367 19.66 -1.84 7.21
N GLU A 368 19.27 -1.14 6.15
CA GLU A 368 20.15 -0.28 5.36
C GLU A 368 19.62 1.15 5.42
N GLU A 369 20.49 2.09 5.76
CA GLU A 369 20.15 3.52 5.81
C GLU A 369 20.14 4.11 4.40
N LEU A 370 19.03 4.77 4.06
CA LEU A 370 18.83 5.41 2.77
C LEU A 370 19.45 6.81 2.78
N ASP A 371 20.07 7.21 1.66
CA ASP A 371 20.68 8.53 1.53
C ASP A 371 19.62 9.64 1.50
N ILE A 372 19.60 10.49 2.53
CA ILE A 372 18.60 11.55 2.69
C ILE A 372 19.15 12.87 2.14
N PRO A 373 18.52 13.46 1.12
CA PRO A 373 18.93 14.77 0.62
C PRO A 373 18.90 15.84 1.72
N PRO A 374 19.80 16.85 1.68
CA PRO A 374 19.86 17.89 2.71
C PRO A 374 18.57 18.68 2.91
N ASP A 375 17.74 18.82 1.88
CA ASP A 375 16.44 19.50 1.95
C ASP A 375 15.35 18.66 2.62
N MET A 376 15.59 17.37 2.83
CA MET A 376 14.71 16.44 3.54
C MET A 376 15.16 16.13 4.98
N MET A 377 16.39 16.50 5.36
CA MET A 377 16.99 16.22 6.68
C MET A 377 16.57 17.18 7.77
#